data_AF-A0A7J7HWB1-F1
#
_entry.id   AF-A0A7J7HWB1-F1
#
_cell.length_a   1.000
_cell.length_b   1.000
_cell.length_c   1.000
_cell.angle_alpha   90.00
_cell.angle_beta   90.00
_cell.angle_gamma   90.00
#
_symmetry.space_group_name_H-M   'P 1'
#
loop_
_entity.id
_entity.type
_entity.pdbx_description
1 polymer ?
#
loop_
_entity_poly.entity_id
_entity_poly.type
_entity_poly.pdbx_seq_one_letter_code
_entity_poly.pdbx_strand_id
1 'polypeptide(L)'
;MSFAFERYQRITEVIVDPGLYLVSKGRMFTGNKKRTLPNAYRFFTGTLLTLLFHSMLTWNRVWWSDAGSPPLILSRKLVEFAILRWDNLLRKLLLFFSNIKYSQGDYFQTHACNSKDFSKTVVNSNLRFTVYDDNPRDLSVTDLKKMLSSGAAFAGNFRANDPVLDKIDSLHSTAGMILPGGWCLGGRGRG
;
A
#
# COMPACT_ATOMS: atom_id res chain seq x y z
N MET A 1 -17.74 16.83 -7.38
CA MET A 1 -16.64 17.10 -8.35
C MET A 1 -16.19 15.75 -8.89
N SER A 2 -16.00 15.57 -10.21
CA SER A 2 -15.77 14.22 -10.77
C SER A 2 -14.38 13.67 -10.41
N PHE A 3 -14.30 12.39 -10.05
CA PHE A 3 -13.05 11.69 -9.71
C PHE A 3 -11.97 11.77 -10.83
N ALA A 4 -12.38 12.03 -12.07
CA ALA A 4 -11.46 12.28 -13.19
C ALA A 4 -10.73 13.63 -13.07
N PHE A 5 -11.40 14.67 -12.59
CA PHE A 5 -10.83 16.02 -12.46
C PHE A 5 -9.76 16.08 -11.36
N GLU A 6 -10.04 15.50 -10.19
CA GLU A 6 -9.07 15.42 -9.08
C GLU A 6 -7.83 14.60 -9.44
N ARG A 7 -8.02 13.52 -10.22
CA ARG A 7 -6.89 12.74 -10.76
C ARG A 7 -6.05 13.58 -11.72
N TYR A 8 -6.67 14.28 -12.64
CA TYR A 8 -5.96 15.15 -13.58
C TYR A 8 -5.16 16.24 -12.86
N GLN A 9 -5.75 16.88 -11.84
CA GLN A 9 -5.03 17.86 -11.02
C GLN A 9 -3.82 17.26 -10.31
N ARG A 10 -3.98 16.11 -9.64
CA ARG A 10 -2.85 15.41 -8.97
C ARG A 10 -1.71 15.07 -9.93
N ILE A 11 -2.03 14.67 -11.15
CA ILE A 11 -1.04 14.28 -12.15
C ILE A 11 -0.35 15.51 -12.76
N THR A 12 -1.01 16.66 -12.87
CA THR A 12 -0.45 17.83 -13.54
C THR A 12 0.22 18.83 -12.60
N GLU A 13 -0.13 18.81 -11.32
CA GLU A 13 0.52 19.61 -10.29
C GLU A 13 1.89 19.05 -9.91
N VAL A 14 2.81 19.96 -9.61
CA VAL A 14 4.15 19.64 -9.09
C VAL A 14 4.20 20.08 -7.65
N ILE A 15 4.39 19.15 -6.74
CA ILE A 15 4.59 19.43 -5.32
C ILE A 15 6.06 19.56 -5.04
N VAL A 16 6.42 20.63 -4.34
CA VAL A 16 7.77 20.88 -3.89
C VAL A 16 7.78 20.75 -2.37
N ASP A 17 8.63 19.88 -1.87
CA ASP A 17 8.89 19.73 -0.44
C ASP A 17 10.29 20.27 -0.11
N PRO A 18 10.39 21.50 0.44
CA PRO A 18 11.64 22.05 0.94
C PRO A 18 12.39 21.12 1.89
N GLY A 19 11.69 20.30 2.67
CA GLY A 19 12.30 19.37 3.62
C GLY A 19 13.11 18.24 2.98
N LEU A 20 12.98 18.02 1.66
CA LEU A 20 13.77 17.03 0.93
C LEU A 20 15.14 17.56 0.46
N TYR A 21 15.31 18.88 0.35
CA TYR A 21 16.54 19.47 -0.22
C TYR A 21 17.09 20.69 0.55
N LEU A 22 16.37 21.19 1.56
CA LEU A 22 16.82 22.24 2.47
C LEU A 22 16.89 21.71 3.90
N VAL A 23 17.91 22.15 4.63
CA VAL A 23 18.07 21.85 6.07
C VAL A 23 16.93 22.49 6.89
N SER A 24 16.45 23.66 6.46
CA SER A 24 15.27 24.29 7.05
C SER A 24 14.00 23.58 6.58
N LYS A 25 13.27 22.94 7.51
CA LYS A 25 11.97 22.34 7.23
C LYS A 25 10.94 23.42 6.90
N GLY A 26 10.71 23.68 5.63
CA GLY A 26 9.65 24.54 5.13
C GLY A 26 8.32 23.79 4.93
N ARG A 27 7.22 24.51 4.75
CA ARG A 27 5.94 23.90 4.32
C ARG A 27 6.02 23.49 2.86
N MET A 28 5.43 22.33 2.54
CA MET A 28 5.24 21.90 1.16
C MET A 28 4.35 22.89 0.42
N PHE A 29 4.62 23.11 -0.87
CA PHE A 29 3.81 23.98 -1.71
C PHE A 29 3.65 23.42 -3.11
N THR A 30 2.60 23.87 -3.81
CA THR A 30 2.37 23.53 -5.22
C THR A 30 3.09 24.55 -6.10
N GLY A 31 3.86 24.06 -7.08
CA GLY A 31 4.54 24.91 -8.05
C GLY A 31 3.56 25.65 -8.97
N ASN A 32 3.97 26.84 -9.42
CA ASN A 32 3.12 27.72 -10.24
C ASN A 32 2.89 27.18 -11.67
N LYS A 33 3.78 26.30 -12.15
CA LYS A 33 3.67 25.68 -13.47
C LYS A 33 3.11 24.26 -13.35
N LYS A 34 2.15 23.94 -14.21
CA LYS A 34 1.64 22.57 -14.38
C LYS A 34 2.44 21.85 -15.46
N ARG A 35 2.65 20.54 -15.28
CA ARG A 35 3.30 19.70 -16.28
C ARG A 35 2.28 19.07 -17.23
N THR A 36 2.74 18.66 -18.40
CA THR A 36 1.95 17.89 -19.35
C THR A 36 1.81 16.44 -18.91
N LEU A 37 0.76 15.77 -19.37
CA LEU A 37 0.55 14.36 -19.09
C LEU A 37 1.67 13.54 -19.75
N PRO A 38 2.30 12.58 -19.04
CA PRO A 38 3.33 11.75 -19.64
C PRO A 38 2.73 10.88 -20.75
N ASN A 39 3.37 10.89 -21.93
CA ASN A 39 3.02 10.01 -23.06
C ASN A 39 3.87 8.71 -23.08
N ALA A 40 4.91 8.63 -22.25
CA ALA A 40 5.84 7.50 -22.26
C ALA A 40 5.31 6.24 -21.56
N TYR A 41 4.26 6.36 -20.76
CA TYR A 41 3.63 5.26 -20.01
C TYR A 41 2.20 5.63 -19.66
N ARG A 42 1.37 4.63 -19.37
CA ARG A 42 0.00 4.84 -18.92
C ARG A 42 -0.03 5.01 -17.40
N PHE A 43 -0.65 6.07 -16.90
CA PHE A 43 -0.80 6.27 -15.46
C PHE A 43 -1.87 5.36 -14.87
N PHE A 44 -1.58 4.69 -13.77
CA PHE A 44 -2.54 3.86 -13.05
C PHE A 44 -2.70 4.40 -11.62
N THR A 45 -3.92 4.85 -11.32
CA THR A 45 -4.37 5.12 -9.96
C THR A 45 -5.14 3.92 -9.45
N GLY A 46 -4.61 3.26 -8.44
CA GLY A 46 -5.36 2.33 -7.62
C GLY A 46 -6.24 3.14 -6.69
N THR A 47 -7.44 2.63 -6.42
CA THR A 47 -8.31 3.17 -5.39
C THR A 47 -7.69 2.83 -4.03
N LEU A 48 -6.67 3.56 -3.56
CA LEU A 48 -5.99 3.35 -2.27
C LEU A 48 -5.55 1.91 -1.94
N LEU A 49 -5.59 0.93 -2.86
CA LEU A 49 -5.59 -0.49 -2.50
C LEU A 49 -4.91 -1.25 -3.63
N THR A 50 -3.77 -1.89 -3.31
CA THR A 50 -2.73 -2.18 -4.32
C THR A 50 -2.40 -3.66 -4.47
N LEU A 51 -2.25 -4.06 -5.75
CA LEU A 51 -1.61 -5.25 -6.38
C LEU A 51 -1.36 -6.49 -5.51
N LEU A 52 -1.86 -7.66 -5.92
CA LEU A 52 -1.26 -8.95 -5.54
C LEU A 52 -0.61 -9.60 -6.74
N PHE A 53 0.37 -10.47 -6.49
CA PHE A 53 0.98 -11.35 -7.49
C PHE A 53 0.85 -12.79 -7.00
N HIS A 54 0.58 -13.71 -7.93
CA HIS A 54 0.22 -15.11 -7.66
C HIS A 54 1.35 -16.00 -7.08
N SER A 55 2.43 -15.42 -6.55
CA SER A 55 3.46 -16.19 -5.86
C SER A 55 4.21 -15.29 -4.89
N MET A 56 3.79 -15.23 -3.63
CA MET A 56 4.62 -14.66 -2.56
C MET A 56 4.10 -14.98 -1.16
N LEU A 57 4.70 -15.99 -0.55
CA LEU A 57 4.99 -16.03 0.88
C LEU A 57 6.51 -15.91 0.99
N THR A 58 7.04 -14.77 1.44
CA THR A 58 8.32 -14.61 2.16
C THR A 58 8.70 -13.13 2.37
N TRP A 59 9.00 -12.81 3.65
CA TRP A 59 9.93 -11.78 4.16
C TRP A 59 9.50 -10.35 4.56
N ASN A 60 9.45 -10.14 5.89
CA ASN A 60 10.24 -9.25 6.78
C ASN A 60 10.55 -7.78 6.38
N ARG A 61 9.58 -6.88 6.62
CA ARG A 61 9.68 -5.62 7.40
C ARG A 61 8.50 -4.72 7.00
N VAL A 62 7.43 -4.77 7.80
CA VAL A 62 6.30 -3.85 7.64
C VAL A 62 6.51 -2.69 8.60
N TRP A 63 6.80 -1.52 8.06
CA TRP A 63 6.75 -0.27 8.79
C TRP A 63 5.27 0.13 8.91
N TRP A 64 4.73 0.14 10.13
CA TRP A 64 3.45 0.78 10.41
C TRP A 64 3.72 2.26 10.68
N SER A 65 3.10 3.17 9.91
CA SER A 65 3.01 4.59 10.28
C SER A 65 1.54 4.92 10.54
N ASP A 66 1.25 5.52 11.69
CA ASP A 66 -0.10 5.85 12.19
C ASP A 66 -0.87 6.94 11.40
N ALA A 67 -0.55 7.14 10.12
CA ALA A 67 -1.33 7.98 9.22
C ALA A 67 -1.19 7.50 7.76
N GLY A 68 -2.25 6.91 7.22
CA GLY A 68 -2.64 7.13 5.82
C GLY A 68 -1.79 6.52 4.70
N SER A 69 -0.99 5.47 4.93
CA SER A 69 -0.40 4.72 3.82
C SER A 69 -1.21 3.45 3.51
N PRO A 70 -1.64 3.25 2.25
CA PRO A 70 -2.32 2.02 1.87
C PRO A 70 -1.37 0.82 2.01
N PRO A 71 -1.83 -0.32 2.57
CA PRO A 71 -1.01 -1.53 2.55
C PRO A 71 -0.79 -1.94 1.09
N LEU A 72 0.48 -1.93 0.69
CA LEU A 72 0.95 -2.44 -0.59
C LEU A 72 1.48 -3.85 -0.35
N ILE A 73 0.92 -4.83 -1.05
CA ILE A 73 1.50 -6.17 -1.10
C ILE A 73 2.27 -6.24 -2.42
N LEU A 74 3.54 -6.62 -2.40
CA LEU A 74 4.37 -6.64 -3.61
C LEU A 74 5.08 -7.98 -3.69
N SER A 75 5.23 -8.51 -4.91
CA SER A 75 6.08 -9.68 -5.09
C SER A 75 7.55 -9.33 -4.99
N ARG A 76 8.38 -10.25 -4.52
CA ARG A 76 9.83 -10.13 -4.43
C ARG A 76 10.40 -9.97 -5.83
N LYS A 77 9.85 -10.67 -6.81
CA LYS A 77 10.22 -10.47 -8.22
C LYS A 77 9.97 -9.03 -8.67
N LEU A 78 8.84 -8.41 -8.30
CA LEU A 78 8.57 -7.00 -8.63
C LEU A 78 9.51 -6.05 -7.87
N VAL A 79 9.79 -6.32 -6.59
CA VAL A 79 10.71 -5.52 -5.77
C VAL A 79 12.14 -5.61 -6.29
N GLU A 80 12.64 -6.82 -6.56
CA GLU A 80 13.94 -7.07 -7.18
C GLU A 80 14.03 -6.40 -8.54
N PHE A 81 12.97 -6.49 -9.35
CA PHE A 81 12.92 -5.79 -10.63
C PHE A 81 13.00 -4.26 -10.43
N ALA A 82 12.30 -3.71 -9.45
CA ALA A 82 12.32 -2.27 -9.16
C ALA A 82 13.70 -1.76 -8.69
N ILE A 83 14.46 -2.60 -7.99
CA ILE A 83 15.78 -2.24 -7.43
C ILE A 83 16.92 -2.51 -8.43
N LEU A 84 16.90 -3.66 -9.10
CA LEU A 84 18.07 -4.20 -9.82
C LEU A 84 18.05 -3.90 -11.32
N ARG A 85 16.91 -3.59 -11.93
CA ARG A 85 16.83 -3.41 -13.39
C ARG A 85 17.21 -1.98 -13.79
N TRP A 86 17.93 -1.90 -14.90
CA TRP A 86 18.36 -0.66 -15.53
C TRP A 86 17.31 -0.07 -16.48
N ASP A 87 16.05 -0.46 -16.34
CA ASP A 87 14.98 0.01 -17.21
C ASP A 87 14.77 1.53 -17.03
N ASN A 88 14.69 2.23 -18.15
CA ASN A 88 14.41 3.66 -18.17
C ASN A 88 13.03 3.98 -17.61
N LEU A 89 12.07 3.03 -17.66
CA LEU A 89 10.74 3.23 -17.10
C LEU A 89 10.80 3.52 -15.60
N LEU A 90 11.52 2.72 -14.82
CA LEU A 90 11.64 2.90 -13.36
C LEU A 90 12.20 4.27 -12.99
N ARG A 91 13.23 4.73 -13.71
CA ARG A 91 13.83 6.05 -13.51
C ARG A 91 12.86 7.17 -13.86
N LYS A 92 12.15 7.05 -14.99
CA LYS A 92 11.12 8.03 -15.40
C LYS A 92 9.99 8.10 -14.37
N LEU A 93 9.51 6.96 -13.89
CA LEU A 93 8.48 6.90 -12.86
C LEU A 93 8.98 7.51 -11.55
N LEU A 94 10.19 7.18 -11.10
CA LEU A 94 10.74 7.73 -9.85
C LEU A 94 10.84 9.26 -9.90
N LEU A 95 11.40 9.80 -10.99
CA LEU A 95 11.47 11.24 -11.21
C LEU A 95 10.07 11.87 -11.24
N PHE A 96 9.13 11.24 -11.93
CA PHE A 96 7.77 11.75 -12.06
C PHE A 96 7.01 11.75 -10.73
N PHE A 97 7.07 10.65 -9.97
CA PHE A 97 6.33 10.44 -8.73
C PHE A 97 6.96 11.15 -7.52
N SER A 98 8.22 11.57 -7.59
CA SER A 98 8.88 12.32 -6.52
C SER A 98 8.17 13.63 -6.15
N ASN A 99 7.48 14.26 -7.12
CA ASN A 99 6.85 15.57 -6.96
C ASN A 99 5.31 15.50 -7.08
N ILE A 100 4.69 14.40 -6.63
CA ILE A 100 3.23 14.17 -6.68
C ILE A 100 2.69 13.87 -5.28
N LYS A 101 1.49 14.36 -4.98
CA LYS A 101 0.75 13.95 -3.78
C LYS A 101 0.37 12.47 -3.84
N TYR A 102 0.60 11.73 -2.75
CA TYR A 102 0.25 10.31 -2.64
C TYR A 102 0.98 9.38 -3.62
N SER A 103 2.24 9.69 -3.94
CA SER A 103 3.07 8.95 -4.89
C SER A 103 3.17 7.44 -4.64
N GLN A 104 3.26 7.04 -3.36
CA GLN A 104 3.28 5.64 -2.92
C GLN A 104 2.05 4.85 -3.39
N GLY A 105 0.90 5.53 -3.49
CA GLY A 105 -0.38 4.93 -3.86
C GLY A 105 -0.52 4.62 -5.34
N ASP A 106 0.33 5.17 -6.21
CA ASP A 106 0.19 5.08 -7.68
C ASP A 106 1.46 4.53 -8.36
N TYR A 107 2.64 4.66 -7.71
CA TYR A 107 3.94 4.30 -8.28
C TYR A 107 4.04 2.82 -8.67
N PHE A 108 3.81 1.91 -7.72
CA PHE A 108 3.99 0.48 -7.95
C PHE A 108 2.95 -0.10 -8.91
N GLN A 109 1.74 0.45 -8.93
CA GLN A 109 0.67 0.08 -9.87
C GLN A 109 1.03 0.49 -11.28
N THR A 110 1.43 1.75 -11.45
CA THR A 110 1.89 2.26 -12.73
C THR A 110 3.07 1.43 -13.23
N HIS A 111 4.03 1.13 -12.36
CA HIS A 111 5.18 0.33 -12.74
C HIS A 111 4.80 -1.10 -13.16
N ALA A 112 4.04 -1.83 -12.34
CA ALA A 112 3.64 -3.20 -12.63
C ALA A 112 2.79 -3.31 -13.90
N CYS A 113 1.80 -2.44 -14.07
CA CYS A 113 0.87 -2.48 -15.21
C CYS A 113 1.52 -2.06 -16.53
N ASN A 114 2.58 -1.24 -16.50
CA ASN A 114 3.35 -0.89 -17.71
C ASN A 114 4.48 -1.89 -18.00
N SER A 115 4.84 -2.77 -17.06
CA SER A 115 5.85 -3.80 -17.29
C SER A 115 5.24 -5.03 -17.97
N LYS A 116 5.84 -5.46 -19.08
CA LYS A 116 5.39 -6.66 -19.82
C LYS A 116 5.44 -7.91 -18.95
N ASP A 117 6.44 -8.00 -18.08
CA ASP A 117 6.68 -9.17 -17.21
C ASP A 117 5.65 -9.27 -16.06
N PHE A 118 5.06 -8.13 -15.64
CA PHE A 118 4.21 -8.06 -14.44
C PHE A 118 2.75 -7.69 -14.71
N SER A 119 2.44 -7.04 -15.82
CA SER A 119 1.07 -6.57 -16.13
C SER A 119 0.01 -7.66 -16.06
N LYS A 120 0.37 -8.91 -16.41
CA LYS A 120 -0.54 -10.07 -16.37
C LYS A 120 -0.65 -10.73 -15.00
N THR A 121 0.25 -10.41 -14.09
CA THR A 121 0.33 -11.03 -12.76
C THR A 121 -0.22 -10.12 -11.66
N VAL A 122 -0.65 -8.91 -12.03
CA VAL A 122 -1.37 -7.95 -11.19
C VAL A 122 -2.77 -8.44 -10.85
N VAL A 123 -3.09 -8.49 -9.56
CA VAL A 123 -4.44 -8.68 -9.02
C VAL A 123 -4.94 -7.37 -8.43
N ASN A 124 -6.15 -6.95 -8.84
CA ASN A 124 -6.80 -5.75 -8.32
C ASN A 124 -7.51 -6.02 -6.98
N SER A 125 -6.73 -6.36 -5.95
CA SER A 125 -7.20 -6.55 -4.58
C SER A 125 -6.07 -6.23 -3.60
N ASN A 126 -6.43 -5.74 -2.41
CA ASN A 126 -5.55 -5.42 -1.30
C ASN A 126 -5.62 -6.44 -0.15
N LEU A 127 -6.53 -7.42 -0.24
CA LEU A 127 -6.88 -8.34 0.84
C LEU A 127 -7.25 -7.65 2.17
N ARG A 128 -7.65 -6.38 2.15
CA ARG A 128 -8.01 -5.64 3.37
C ARG A 128 -9.52 -5.45 3.42
N PHE A 129 -10.12 -5.92 4.50
CA PHE A 129 -11.50 -5.62 4.82
C PHE A 129 -11.64 -4.16 5.25
N THR A 130 -12.54 -3.45 4.58
CA THR A 130 -12.93 -2.08 4.89
C THR A 130 -14.44 -1.97 4.79
N VAL A 131 -15.06 -1.38 5.80
CA VAL A 131 -16.49 -1.03 5.75
C VAL A 131 -16.61 0.29 4.99
N TYR A 132 -17.12 0.22 3.76
CA TYR A 132 -17.43 1.41 2.97
C TYR A 132 -18.83 1.91 3.34
N ASP A 133 -18.89 2.66 4.45
CA ASP A 133 -19.95 3.66 4.64
C ASP A 133 -19.46 4.99 4.01
N ASP A 134 -20.35 5.95 3.77
CA ASP A 134 -19.99 7.27 3.19
C ASP A 134 -18.84 7.97 3.94
N ASN A 135 -18.60 7.58 5.20
CA ASN A 135 -17.37 7.86 5.94
C ASN A 135 -16.72 6.55 6.44
N PRO A 136 -15.44 6.31 6.15
CA PRO A 136 -14.69 5.21 6.73
C PRO A 136 -14.71 5.32 8.26
N ARG A 137 -15.30 4.34 8.94
CA ARG A 137 -15.38 4.29 10.40
C ARG A 137 -14.49 3.19 10.96
N ASP A 138 -14.17 3.30 12.24
CA ASP A 138 -13.41 2.27 12.94
C ASP A 138 -14.19 0.95 12.98
N LEU A 139 -13.47 -0.14 12.80
CA LEU A 139 -14.02 -1.50 12.90
C LEU A 139 -14.27 -1.85 14.36
N SER A 140 -15.38 -2.54 14.59
CA SER A 140 -15.80 -2.98 15.92
C SER A 140 -16.25 -4.45 15.92
N VAL A 141 -16.60 -4.96 17.10
CA VAL A 141 -17.09 -6.35 17.27
C VAL A 141 -18.29 -6.67 16.38
N THR A 142 -19.13 -5.69 16.03
CA THR A 142 -20.29 -5.90 15.15
C THR A 142 -19.90 -6.31 13.74
N ASP A 143 -18.70 -5.92 13.29
CA ASP A 143 -18.20 -6.18 11.95
C ASP A 143 -17.42 -7.49 11.87
N LEU A 144 -17.12 -8.13 13.01
CA LEU A 144 -16.28 -9.33 13.09
C LEU A 144 -16.79 -10.47 12.21
N LYS A 145 -18.10 -10.73 12.19
CA LYS A 145 -18.67 -11.79 11.34
C LYS A 145 -18.45 -11.49 9.85
N LYS A 146 -18.62 -10.22 9.45
CA LYS A 146 -18.40 -9.77 8.07
C LYS A 146 -16.92 -9.87 7.70
N MET A 147 -16.03 -9.45 8.60
CA MET A 147 -14.58 -9.58 8.46
C MET A 147 -14.18 -11.02 8.19
N LEU A 148 -14.59 -11.96 9.03
CA LEU A 148 -14.26 -13.39 8.89
C LEU A 148 -14.82 -14.00 7.61
N SER A 149 -16.02 -13.59 7.18
CA SER A 149 -16.63 -14.09 5.94
C SER A 149 -16.05 -13.46 4.66
N SER A 150 -15.30 -12.37 4.76
CA SER A 150 -14.88 -11.58 3.60
C SER A 150 -13.76 -12.22 2.78
N GLY A 151 -13.03 -13.19 3.35
CA GLY A 151 -11.81 -13.76 2.75
C GLY A 151 -10.63 -12.78 2.71
N ALA A 152 -10.75 -11.59 3.30
CA ALA A 152 -9.66 -10.65 3.45
C ALA A 152 -8.63 -11.17 4.47
N ALA A 153 -7.35 -11.02 4.15
CA ALA A 153 -6.25 -11.39 5.05
C ALA A 153 -5.99 -10.33 6.12
N PHE A 154 -6.35 -9.08 5.86
CA PHE A 154 -6.08 -7.93 6.72
C PHE A 154 -7.37 -7.18 7.05
N ALA A 155 -7.37 -6.52 8.20
CA ALA A 155 -8.36 -5.55 8.61
C ALA A 155 -7.63 -4.48 9.45
N GLY A 156 -8.18 -3.27 9.54
CA GLY A 156 -7.51 -2.19 10.28
C GLY A 156 -8.44 -1.02 10.54
N ASN A 157 -7.91 0.02 11.21
CA ASN A 157 -8.67 1.09 11.86
C ASN A 157 -9.52 0.54 13.01
N PHE A 158 -8.86 -0.09 13.99
CA PHE A 158 -9.49 -0.46 15.24
C PHE A 158 -9.29 0.66 16.24
N ARG A 159 -10.29 0.93 17.08
CA ARG A 159 -10.11 1.86 18.20
C ARG A 159 -9.11 1.28 19.18
N ALA A 160 -8.34 2.16 19.82
CA ALA A 160 -7.51 1.76 20.94
C ALA A 160 -8.40 1.11 22.03
N ASN A 161 -7.95 -0.03 22.55
CA ASN A 161 -8.66 -0.84 23.55
C ASN A 161 -10.03 -1.37 23.11
N ASP A 162 -10.29 -1.50 21.81
CA ASP A 162 -11.51 -2.14 21.32
C ASP A 162 -11.46 -3.66 21.57
N PRO A 163 -12.50 -4.27 22.18
CA PRO A 163 -12.54 -5.70 22.49
C PRO A 163 -12.56 -6.61 21.24
N VAL A 164 -12.71 -6.04 20.04
CA VAL A 164 -12.61 -6.79 18.78
C VAL A 164 -11.24 -7.47 18.62
N LEU A 165 -10.16 -6.84 19.08
CA LEU A 165 -8.81 -7.42 18.99
C LEU A 165 -8.68 -8.63 19.91
N ASP A 166 -9.16 -8.53 21.15
CA ASP A 166 -9.20 -9.67 22.08
C ASP A 166 -10.02 -10.83 21.51
N LYS A 167 -11.13 -10.52 20.84
CA LYS A 167 -11.96 -11.55 20.21
C LYS A 167 -11.24 -12.22 19.05
N ILE A 168 -10.53 -11.46 18.21
CA ILE A 168 -9.70 -12.01 17.12
C ILE A 168 -8.60 -12.90 17.68
N ASP A 169 -7.89 -12.47 18.72
CA ASP A 169 -6.83 -13.25 19.36
C ASP A 169 -7.37 -14.54 19.99
N SER A 170 -8.57 -14.48 20.59
CA SER A 170 -9.23 -15.66 21.19
C SER A 170 -9.63 -16.73 20.17
N LEU A 171 -9.74 -16.40 18.88
CA LEU A 171 -10.09 -17.38 17.83
C LEU A 171 -8.96 -18.36 17.55
N HIS A 172 -7.72 -17.98 17.84
CA HIS A 172 -6.55 -18.79 17.52
C HIS A 172 -5.64 -19.06 18.73
N SER A 173 -5.86 -18.41 19.88
CA SER A 173 -5.00 -18.53 21.06
C SER A 173 -5.72 -19.11 22.27
N THR A 174 -4.99 -19.88 23.06
CA THR A 174 -5.37 -20.21 24.44
C THR A 174 -5.05 -19.00 25.32
N ALA A 175 -5.94 -18.68 26.28
CA ALA A 175 -5.82 -17.47 27.11
C ALA A 175 -4.41 -17.30 27.70
N GLY A 176 -3.78 -16.14 27.47
CA GLY A 176 -2.45 -15.79 27.98
C GLY A 176 -1.27 -16.16 27.07
N MET A 177 -1.51 -16.79 25.91
CA MET A 177 -0.46 -17.08 24.94
C MET A 177 -0.50 -16.07 23.79
N ILE A 178 0.68 -15.60 23.37
CA ILE A 178 0.82 -14.94 22.07
C ILE A 178 0.60 -16.02 21.01
N LEU A 179 -0.22 -15.73 20.01
CA LEU A 179 -0.38 -16.62 18.87
C LEU A 179 1.00 -17.00 18.32
N PRO A 180 1.37 -18.29 18.28
CA PRO A 180 2.57 -18.70 17.58
C PRO A 180 2.34 -18.40 16.11
N GLY A 181 2.80 -17.24 15.65
CA GLY A 181 2.84 -16.94 14.23
C GLY A 181 3.61 -18.06 13.55
N GLY A 182 3.24 -18.40 12.30
CA GLY A 182 3.89 -19.46 11.51
C GLY A 182 5.41 -19.26 11.25
N TRP A 183 6.03 -18.28 11.92
CA TRP A 183 7.42 -17.89 11.88
C TRP A 183 8.21 -18.37 13.12
N CYS A 184 7.56 -18.96 14.13
CA CYS A 184 8.23 -19.51 15.33
C CYS A 184 8.67 -20.98 15.20
N LEU A 185 8.60 -21.58 14.01
CA LEU A 185 9.15 -22.91 13.75
C LEU A 185 10.65 -22.81 13.48
N GLY A 186 11.41 -22.34 14.47
CA GLY A 186 12.85 -22.55 14.52
C GLY A 186 13.10 -24.05 14.57
N GLY A 187 13.80 -24.58 13.56
CA GLY A 187 14.12 -26.00 13.47
C GLY A 187 14.75 -26.48 14.77
N ARG A 188 14.14 -27.50 15.38
CA ARG A 188 14.72 -28.24 16.50
C ARG A 188 15.92 -29.00 15.94
N GLY A 189 17.06 -28.34 15.90
CA GLY A 189 18.35 -28.97 15.63
C GLY A 189 18.52 -30.10 16.64
N ARG A 190 18.51 -31.33 16.14
CA ARG A 190 18.95 -32.51 16.88
C ARG A 190 20.46 -32.37 17.06
N GLY A 191 20.89 -32.01 18.26
CA GLY A 191 22.18 -32.46 18.80
C GLY A 191 22.04 -33.86 19.36
#